data_AF-A0AB33CMZ0-F1
#
_entry.id   AF-A0AB33CMZ0-F1
#
_cell.length_a   1.000
_cell.length_b   1.000
_cell.length_c   1.000
_cell.angle_alpha   90.00
_cell.angle_beta   90.00
_cell.angle_gamma   90.00
#
_symmetry.space_group_name_H-M   'P 1'
#
loop_
_entity.id
_entity.type
_entity.pdbx_description
1 polymer ?
#
loop_
_entity_poly.entity_id
_entity_poly.type
_entity_poly.pdbx_seq_one_letter_code
_entity_poly.pdbx_strand_id
1 'polypeptide(L)'
;MSAYHEFIQPFSHEELIRAFETEDLVGCVLRIHLHVEKLLVFALKSSINSQIAKVITSVPQNFSNKVQLAAAFGVPVEICLAVLDLNALRNKIGHNLGQLLAPQDVLQLATKIDAFRAAFFPEEPTVMASAMELSSTGSGKRQFGAGEAIWDFKIASGLLNVWMLRYWAQRGWLSKSTAGS
;
A
#
# COMPACT_ATOMS: atom_id res chain seq x y z
N MET A 1 0.06 28.96 -20.56
CA MET A 1 -0.13 27.52 -20.86
C MET A 1 -0.19 26.79 -19.54
N SER A 2 -1.34 26.21 -19.19
CA SER A 2 -1.51 25.42 -17.96
C SER A 2 -0.76 24.09 -18.13
N ALA A 3 0.21 23.81 -17.25
CA ALA A 3 0.89 22.52 -17.23
C ALA A 3 -0.10 21.47 -16.70
N TYR A 4 -0.70 20.71 -17.60
CA TYR A 4 -1.49 19.53 -17.24
C TYR A 4 -0.55 18.49 -16.64
N HIS A 5 -0.65 18.29 -15.32
CA HIS A 5 0.03 17.17 -14.66
C HIS A 5 -0.76 15.90 -14.99
N GLU A 6 -0.24 15.08 -15.89
CA GLU A 6 -0.80 13.74 -16.11
C GLU A 6 -0.49 12.89 -14.88
N PHE A 7 -1.54 12.57 -14.11
CA PHE A 7 -1.41 11.74 -12.92
C PHE A 7 -1.24 10.28 -13.34
N ILE A 8 -0.09 9.70 -13.00
CA ILE A 8 0.20 8.30 -13.33
C ILE A 8 -0.30 7.42 -12.19
N GLN A 9 -1.39 6.70 -12.43
CA GLN A 9 -1.82 5.62 -11.56
C GLN A 9 -0.97 4.38 -11.88
N PRO A 10 -0.22 3.80 -10.92
CA PRO A 10 0.60 2.61 -11.18
C PRO A 10 -0.23 1.33 -11.34
N PHE A 11 -1.55 1.38 -11.14
CA PHE A 11 -2.51 0.30 -11.34
C PHE A 11 -3.91 0.87 -11.60
N SER A 12 -4.83 0.07 -12.15
CA SER A 12 -6.22 0.52 -12.32
C SER A 12 -7.03 0.35 -11.03
N HIS A 13 -7.94 1.28 -10.76
CA HIS A 13 -8.81 1.20 -9.57
C HIS A 13 -9.60 -0.13 -9.53
N GLU A 14 -9.97 -0.67 -10.70
CA GLU A 14 -10.63 -1.97 -10.85
C GLU A 14 -9.77 -3.15 -10.37
N GLU A 15 -8.45 -3.14 -10.62
CA GLU A 15 -7.56 -4.20 -10.15
C GLU A 15 -7.47 -4.25 -8.62
N LEU A 16 -7.56 -3.09 -7.96
CA LEU A 16 -7.56 -3.00 -6.50
C LEU A 16 -8.90 -3.46 -5.92
N ILE A 17 -10.02 -3.03 -6.52
CA ILE A 17 -11.36 -3.49 -6.12
C ILE A 17 -11.45 -5.03 -6.25
N ARG A 18 -11.03 -5.61 -7.38
CA ARG A 18 -11.03 -7.07 -7.56
C ARG A 18 -10.15 -7.80 -6.55
N ALA A 19 -9.07 -7.17 -6.07
CA ALA A 19 -8.25 -7.74 -5.00
C ALA A 19 -9.00 -7.78 -3.66
N PHE A 20 -9.77 -6.75 -3.34
CA PHE A 20 -10.62 -6.69 -2.14
C PHE A 20 -11.86 -7.58 -2.21
N GLU A 21 -12.44 -7.75 -3.39
CA GLU A 21 -13.67 -8.54 -3.57
C GLU A 21 -13.43 -10.04 -3.70
N THR A 22 -12.17 -10.47 -3.70
CA THR A 22 -11.84 -11.91 -3.71
C THR A 22 -12.25 -12.57 -2.39
N GLU A 23 -12.86 -13.75 -2.51
CA GLU A 23 -13.28 -14.59 -1.38
C GLU A 23 -12.12 -15.40 -0.79
N ASP A 24 -11.13 -15.73 -1.61
CA ASP A 24 -9.90 -16.39 -1.16
C ASP A 24 -8.99 -15.43 -0.36
N LEU A 25 -8.79 -15.73 0.92
CA LEU A 25 -7.90 -15.01 1.82
C LEU A 25 -6.48 -14.89 1.25
N VAL A 26 -5.93 -15.98 0.72
CA VAL A 26 -4.54 -16.01 0.22
C VAL A 26 -4.42 -15.07 -0.98
N GLY A 27 -5.33 -15.20 -1.94
CA GLY A 27 -5.42 -14.36 -3.12
C GLY A 27 -5.63 -12.89 -2.79
N CYS A 28 -6.48 -12.58 -1.81
CA CYS A 28 -6.72 -11.20 -1.35
C CYS A 28 -5.42 -10.57 -0.82
N VAL A 29 -4.76 -11.23 0.14
CA VAL A 29 -3.53 -10.73 0.77
C VAL A 29 -2.39 -10.59 -0.25
N LEU A 30 -2.22 -11.58 -1.13
CA LEU A 30 -1.19 -11.56 -2.16
C LEU A 30 -1.39 -10.40 -3.14
N ARG A 31 -2.60 -10.20 -3.65
CA ARG A 31 -2.88 -9.14 -4.63
C ARG A 31 -2.72 -7.76 -4.02
N ILE A 32 -3.16 -7.56 -2.77
CA ILE A 32 -2.99 -6.29 -2.08
C ILE A 32 -1.51 -6.01 -1.80
N HIS A 33 -0.73 -7.01 -1.38
CA HIS A 33 0.72 -6.87 -1.26
C HIS A 33 1.37 -6.45 -2.59
N LEU A 34 0.99 -7.10 -3.71
CA LEU A 34 1.52 -6.75 -5.03
C LEU A 34 1.16 -5.31 -5.44
N HIS A 35 -0.02 -4.81 -5.08
CA HIS A 35 -0.41 -3.42 -5.32
C HIS A 35 0.46 -2.45 -4.54
N VAL A 36 0.67 -2.69 -3.24
CA VAL A 36 1.56 -1.89 -2.39
C VAL A 36 3.02 -1.95 -2.87
N GLU A 37 3.46 -3.11 -3.37
CA GLU A 37 4.79 -3.25 -3.96
C GLU A 37 4.94 -2.46 -5.27
N LYS A 38 3.95 -2.53 -6.18
CA LYS A 38 3.93 -1.72 -7.42
C LYS A 38 4.03 -0.24 -7.11
N LEU A 39 3.26 0.19 -6.12
CA LEU A 39 3.33 1.52 -5.55
C LEU A 39 4.78 1.85 -5.15
N LEU A 40 5.41 1.03 -4.30
CA LEU A 40 6.76 1.29 -3.81
C LEU A 40 7.80 1.35 -4.94
N VAL A 41 7.69 0.44 -5.91
CA VAL A 41 8.54 0.40 -7.11
C VAL A 41 8.37 1.67 -7.93
N PHE A 42 7.16 2.18 -8.05
CA PHE A 42 6.89 3.42 -8.75
C PHE A 42 7.61 4.60 -8.08
N ALA A 43 7.49 4.75 -6.77
CA ALA A 43 8.21 5.78 -6.00
C ALA A 43 9.74 5.70 -6.18
N LEU A 44 10.30 4.48 -6.15
CA LEU A 44 11.72 4.24 -6.39
C LEU A 44 12.15 4.66 -7.80
N LYS A 45 11.39 4.27 -8.83
CA LYS A 45 11.67 4.64 -10.22
C LYS A 45 11.59 6.14 -10.44
N SER A 46 10.64 6.83 -9.81
CA SER A 46 10.53 8.30 -9.86
C SER A 46 11.69 9.01 -9.16
N SER A 47 12.35 8.35 -8.21
CA SER A 47 13.49 8.90 -7.46
C SER A 47 14.84 8.71 -8.18
N ILE A 48 14.96 7.73 -9.08
CA ILE A 48 16.19 7.42 -9.80
C ILE A 48 16.30 8.33 -11.04
N ASN A 49 17.05 9.42 -10.91
CA ASN A 49 17.39 10.29 -12.04
C ASN A 49 18.62 9.78 -12.82
N SER A 50 18.98 10.46 -13.91
CA SER A 50 20.08 10.06 -14.81
C SER A 50 21.46 9.98 -14.14
N GLN A 51 21.71 10.73 -13.06
CA GLN A 51 22.97 10.65 -12.32
C GLN A 51 22.97 9.46 -11.39
N ILE A 52 21.87 9.23 -10.66
CA ILE A 52 21.70 8.08 -9.76
C ILE A 52 21.71 6.76 -10.56
N ALA A 53 21.13 6.75 -11.75
CA ALA A 53 21.08 5.58 -12.64
C ALA A 53 22.47 5.05 -13.05
N LYS A 54 23.53 5.86 -12.93
CA LYS A 54 24.92 5.41 -13.15
C LYS A 54 25.42 4.47 -12.06
N VAL A 55 24.81 4.50 -10.88
CA VAL A 55 25.18 3.69 -9.71
C VAL A 55 24.11 2.63 -9.44
N ILE A 56 22.83 3.03 -9.43
CA ILE A 56 21.69 2.14 -9.20
C ILE A 56 21.03 1.88 -10.54
N THR A 57 21.46 0.79 -11.18
CA THR A 57 21.02 0.42 -12.54
C THR A 57 19.65 -0.23 -12.59
N SER A 58 19.14 -0.73 -11.46
CA SER A 58 17.81 -1.36 -11.37
C SER A 58 17.25 -1.35 -9.95
N VAL A 59 15.92 -1.45 -9.85
CA VAL A 59 15.21 -1.65 -8.58
C VAL A 59 15.44 -3.09 -8.10
N PRO A 60 15.79 -3.33 -6.81
CA PRO A 60 16.03 -4.67 -6.29
C PRO A 60 14.84 -5.62 -6.47
N GLN A 61 15.10 -6.90 -6.73
CA GLN A 61 14.04 -7.92 -6.81
C GLN A 61 13.48 -8.29 -5.43
N ASN A 62 14.34 -8.42 -4.42
CA ASN A 62 13.90 -8.74 -3.06
C ASN A 62 13.09 -7.59 -2.44
N PHE A 63 11.92 -7.90 -1.87
CA PHE A 63 11.01 -6.90 -1.29
C PHE A 63 11.66 -6.08 -0.18
N SER A 64 12.35 -6.73 0.77
CA SER A 64 13.02 -6.02 1.88
C SER A 64 14.08 -5.04 1.37
N ASN A 65 14.83 -5.42 0.33
CA ASN A 65 15.81 -4.53 -0.29
C ASN A 65 15.15 -3.34 -1.01
N LYS A 66 13.94 -3.51 -1.60
CA LYS A 66 13.15 -2.39 -2.13
C LYS A 66 12.78 -1.40 -1.02
N VAL A 67 12.33 -1.90 0.13
CA VAL A 67 11.95 -1.05 1.28
C VAL A 67 13.16 -0.30 1.83
N GLN A 68 14.31 -0.97 1.96
CA GLN A 68 15.55 -0.32 2.41
C GLN A 68 15.99 0.79 1.45
N LEU A 69 15.95 0.54 0.14
CA LEU A 69 16.28 1.55 -0.84
C LEU A 69 15.28 2.71 -0.81
N ALA A 70 13.99 2.42 -0.61
CA ALA A 70 12.96 3.45 -0.51
C ALA A 70 13.18 4.35 0.71
N ALA A 71 13.52 3.76 1.86
CA ALA A 71 13.92 4.52 3.05
C ALA A 71 15.14 5.41 2.77
N ALA A 72 16.16 4.88 2.07
CA ALA A 72 17.35 5.65 1.68
C ALA A 72 17.02 6.82 0.73
N PHE A 73 15.95 6.72 -0.06
CA PHE A 73 15.42 7.79 -0.91
C PHE A 73 14.39 8.70 -0.21
N GLY A 74 14.23 8.58 1.11
CA GLY A 74 13.40 9.48 1.90
C GLY A 74 11.92 9.11 1.94
N VAL A 75 11.56 7.86 1.61
CA VAL A 75 10.24 7.33 2.00
C VAL A 75 10.17 7.28 3.53
N PRO A 76 9.10 7.81 4.14
CA PRO A 76 8.94 7.82 5.59
C PRO A 76 9.06 6.42 6.22
N VAL A 77 9.70 6.37 7.39
CA VAL A 77 9.92 5.11 8.11
C VAL A 77 8.61 4.44 8.48
N GLU A 78 7.56 5.21 8.75
CA GLU A 78 6.22 4.71 9.08
C GLU A 78 5.62 3.92 7.91
N ILE A 79 5.79 4.41 6.67
CA ILE A 79 5.39 3.67 5.46
C ILE A 79 6.23 2.40 5.35
N CYS A 80 7.56 2.50 5.49
CA CYS A 80 8.47 1.35 5.40
C CYS A 80 8.10 0.24 6.40
N LEU A 81 7.79 0.59 7.64
CA LEU A 81 7.41 -0.36 8.68
C LEU A 81 6.06 -1.01 8.39
N ALA A 82 5.06 -0.25 7.91
CA ALA A 82 3.76 -0.79 7.55
C ALA A 82 3.85 -1.78 6.37
N VAL A 83 4.63 -1.47 5.33
CA VAL A 83 4.78 -2.37 4.18
C VAL A 83 5.60 -3.62 4.49
N LEU A 84 6.55 -3.54 5.43
CA LEU A 84 7.27 -4.73 5.92
C LEU A 84 6.35 -5.69 6.67
N ASP A 85 5.42 -5.18 7.48
CA ASP A 85 4.43 -6.01 8.16
C ASP A 85 3.44 -6.64 7.19
N LEU A 86 3.02 -5.91 6.15
CA LEU A 86 2.21 -6.47 5.09
C LEU A 86 2.93 -7.65 4.40
N ASN A 87 4.22 -7.51 4.12
CA ASN A 87 5.03 -8.61 3.56
C ASN A 87 5.20 -9.77 4.55
N ALA A 88 5.39 -9.50 5.84
CA ALA A 88 5.44 -10.55 6.87
C ALA A 88 4.13 -11.34 6.93
N LEU A 89 2.98 -10.64 6.90
CA LEU A 89 1.65 -11.24 6.87
C LEU A 89 1.44 -12.09 5.61
N ARG A 90 1.81 -11.56 4.44
CA ARG A 90 1.78 -12.28 3.16
C ARG A 90 2.63 -13.54 3.20
N ASN A 91 3.83 -13.49 3.79
CA ASN A 91 4.71 -14.67 3.91
C ASN A 91 4.12 -15.71 4.87
N LYS A 92 3.55 -15.29 6.01
CA LYS A 92 2.89 -16.18 6.96
C LYS A 92 1.76 -16.96 6.29
N ILE A 93 0.90 -16.29 5.54
CA ILE A 93 -0.23 -16.90 4.83
C ILE A 93 0.24 -17.77 3.65
N GLY A 94 1.26 -17.32 2.92
CA GLY A 94 1.81 -18.07 1.78
C GLY A 94 2.53 -19.36 2.18
N HIS A 95 3.20 -19.38 3.33
CA HIS A 95 3.88 -20.58 3.83
C HIS A 95 2.94 -21.56 4.55
N ASN A 96 1.88 -21.05 5.17
CA ASN A 96 0.91 -21.86 5.91
C ASN A 96 -0.44 -21.90 5.17
N LEU A 97 -0.44 -22.47 3.96
CA LEU A 97 -1.66 -22.64 3.16
C LEU A 97 -2.74 -23.34 4.01
N GLY A 98 -3.85 -22.63 4.26
CA GLY A 98 -4.97 -23.12 5.08
C GLY A 98 -5.05 -22.56 6.51
N GLN A 99 -4.08 -21.76 6.97
CA GLN A 99 -4.22 -21.01 8.22
C GLN A 99 -5.15 -19.80 8.05
N LEU A 100 -6.03 -19.64 9.04
CA LEU A 100 -6.83 -18.42 9.20
C LEU A 100 -5.92 -17.24 9.52
N LEU A 101 -6.30 -16.08 9.00
CA LEU A 101 -5.67 -14.81 9.33
C LEU A 101 -5.91 -14.50 10.82
N ALA A 102 -4.84 -14.39 11.61
CA ALA A 102 -4.99 -14.13 13.03
C ALA A 102 -5.34 -12.64 13.26
N PRO A 103 -6.38 -12.32 14.06
CA PRO A 103 -6.77 -10.93 14.35
C PRO A 103 -5.61 -10.08 14.89
N GLN A 104 -4.71 -10.69 15.68
CA GLN A 104 -3.57 -9.98 16.25
C GLN A 104 -2.53 -9.56 15.21
N ASP A 105 -2.31 -10.35 14.16
CA ASP A 105 -1.40 -9.94 13.08
C ASP A 105 -1.97 -8.74 12.32
N VAL A 106 -3.30 -8.73 12.10
CA VAL A 106 -4.01 -7.63 11.44
C VAL A 106 -3.98 -6.37 12.30
N LEU A 107 -4.14 -6.50 13.62
CA LEU A 107 -4.06 -5.39 14.55
C LEU A 107 -2.65 -4.77 14.59
N GLN A 108 -1.60 -5.58 14.53
CA GLN A 108 -0.21 -5.08 14.45
C GLN A 108 0.02 -4.28 13.16
N LEU A 109 -0.43 -4.82 12.02
CA LEU A 109 -0.38 -4.11 10.74
C LEU A 109 -1.18 -2.79 10.81
N ALA A 110 -2.42 -2.82 11.32
CA ALA A 110 -3.28 -1.66 11.47
C ALA A 110 -2.63 -0.57 12.34
N THR A 111 -1.95 -0.95 13.42
CA THR A 111 -1.24 -0.02 14.30
C THR A 111 -0.12 0.74 13.57
N LYS A 112 0.65 0.05 12.72
CA LYS A 112 1.72 0.70 11.93
C LYS A 112 1.15 1.60 10.84
N ILE A 113 0.06 1.18 10.20
CA ILE A 113 -0.66 1.99 9.23
C ILE A 113 -1.25 3.24 9.91
N ASP A 114 -1.74 3.13 11.14
CA ASP A 114 -2.24 4.27 11.91
C ASP A 114 -1.13 5.24 12.34
N ALA A 115 0.08 4.73 12.64
CA ALA A 115 1.25 5.57 12.88
C ALA A 115 1.65 6.39 11.64
N PHE A 116 1.58 5.79 10.45
CA PHE A 116 1.75 6.52 9.19
C PHE A 116 0.70 7.63 9.04
N ARG A 117 -0.58 7.30 9.25
CA ARG A 117 -1.66 8.31 9.26
C ARG A 117 -1.42 9.41 10.28
N ALA A 118 -1.02 9.08 11.51
CA ALA A 118 -0.77 10.07 12.55
C ALA A 118 0.31 11.07 12.17
N ALA A 119 1.35 10.61 11.47
CA ALA A 119 2.47 11.45 11.06
C ALA A 119 2.14 12.38 9.88
N PHE A 120 1.28 11.96 8.95
CA PHE A 120 1.08 12.68 7.67
C PHE A 120 -0.35 13.14 7.39
N PHE A 121 -1.34 12.51 8.02
CA PHE A 121 -2.77 12.75 7.83
C PHE A 121 -3.52 12.74 9.17
N PRO A 122 -3.12 13.56 10.16
CA PRO A 122 -3.67 13.51 11.52
C PRO A 122 -5.18 13.78 11.56
N GLU A 123 -5.73 14.47 10.55
CA GLU A 123 -7.14 14.77 10.38
C GLU A 123 -7.99 13.57 9.94
N GLU A 124 -7.37 12.55 9.35
CA GLU A 124 -8.08 11.37 8.87
C GLU A 124 -8.48 10.47 10.05
N PRO A 125 -9.62 9.76 9.95
CA PRO A 125 -10.03 8.77 10.93
C PRO A 125 -8.94 7.72 11.16
N THR A 126 -8.84 7.22 12.39
CA THR A 126 -7.95 6.10 12.68
C THR A 126 -8.40 4.84 11.95
N VAL A 127 -7.48 3.89 11.74
CA VAL A 127 -7.81 2.60 11.12
C VAL A 127 -8.93 1.90 11.91
N MET A 128 -8.87 1.95 13.24
CA MET A 128 -9.85 1.30 14.12
C MET A 128 -11.22 1.98 14.15
N ALA A 129 -11.29 3.27 13.79
CA ALA A 129 -12.55 3.99 13.64
C ALA A 129 -13.14 3.88 12.22
N SER A 130 -12.42 3.23 11.30
CA SER A 130 -12.78 3.18 9.89
C SER A 130 -13.70 2.02 9.54
N ALA A 131 -14.35 2.15 8.40
CA ALA A 131 -15.25 1.15 7.84
C ALA A 131 -15.10 1.10 6.32
N MET A 132 -15.40 -0.05 5.74
CA MET A 132 -15.37 -0.29 4.30
C MET A 132 -16.70 -0.86 3.83
N GLU A 133 -17.09 -0.50 2.62
CA GLU A 133 -18.21 -1.10 1.91
C GLU A 133 -17.71 -1.55 0.54
N LEU A 134 -17.96 -2.82 0.20
CA LEU A 134 -17.60 -3.39 -1.10
C LEU A 134 -18.87 -3.65 -1.88
N SER A 135 -19.04 -2.90 -2.98
CA SER A 135 -20.27 -2.86 -3.78
C SER A 135 -20.72 -4.22 -4.31
N SER A 136 -19.80 -5.12 -4.70
CA SER A 136 -20.19 -6.40 -5.30
C SER A 136 -20.72 -7.42 -4.30
N THR A 137 -20.42 -7.26 -3.01
CA THR A 137 -20.74 -8.28 -1.99
C THR A 137 -22.14 -8.14 -1.41
N GLY A 138 -22.83 -7.01 -1.65
CA GLY A 138 -24.12 -6.70 -1.02
C GLY A 138 -24.09 -6.70 0.52
N SER A 139 -22.90 -6.75 1.12
CA SER A 139 -22.70 -7.10 2.53
C SER A 139 -22.81 -5.91 3.49
N GLY A 140 -23.18 -4.74 2.97
CA GLY A 140 -23.28 -3.48 3.67
C GLY A 140 -21.93 -2.95 4.17
N LYS A 141 -21.99 -1.83 4.87
CA LYS A 141 -20.83 -1.22 5.51
C LYS A 141 -20.31 -2.09 6.66
N ARG A 142 -19.02 -2.44 6.63
CA ARG A 142 -18.32 -3.22 7.65
C ARG A 142 -17.35 -2.35 8.43
N GLN A 143 -17.45 -2.36 9.75
CA GLN A 143 -16.56 -1.62 10.64
C GLN A 143 -15.39 -2.48 11.11
N PHE A 144 -14.23 -1.86 11.29
CA PHE A 144 -13.06 -2.53 11.86
C PHE A 144 -13.38 -3.13 13.24
N GLY A 145 -12.97 -4.36 13.48
CA GLY A 145 -13.19 -5.12 14.73
C GLY A 145 -14.60 -5.69 14.89
N ALA A 146 -15.51 -5.46 13.94
CA ALA A 146 -16.90 -5.91 14.04
C ALA A 146 -17.16 -7.28 13.35
N GLY A 147 -16.12 -7.93 12.82
CA GLY A 147 -16.28 -9.16 12.04
C GLY A 147 -15.02 -10.00 11.94
N GLU A 148 -14.90 -10.74 10.83
CA GLU A 148 -13.76 -11.60 10.56
C GLU A 148 -12.49 -10.79 10.28
N ALA A 149 -11.33 -11.33 10.66
CA ALA A 149 -10.03 -10.68 10.49
C ALA A 149 -9.72 -10.28 9.03
N ILE A 150 -10.30 -10.97 8.05
CA ILE A 150 -10.17 -10.62 6.64
C ILE A 150 -10.78 -9.25 6.33
N TRP A 151 -11.90 -8.88 6.94
CA TRP A 151 -12.49 -7.55 6.76
C TRP A 151 -11.62 -6.46 7.37
N ASP A 152 -11.07 -6.70 8.56
CA ASP A 152 -10.14 -5.78 9.21
C ASP A 152 -8.87 -5.57 8.37
N PHE A 153 -8.37 -6.65 7.76
CA PHE A 153 -7.25 -6.58 6.83
C PHE A 153 -7.59 -5.79 5.57
N LYS A 154 -8.77 -6.00 4.98
CA LYS A 154 -9.24 -5.24 3.81
C LYS A 154 -9.33 -3.74 4.14
N ILE A 155 -9.92 -3.38 5.29
CA ILE A 155 -10.01 -1.99 5.77
C ILE A 155 -8.61 -1.39 5.93
N ALA A 156 -7.75 -2.02 6.73
CA ALA A 156 -6.43 -1.47 7.04
C ALA A 156 -5.56 -1.30 5.78
N SER A 157 -5.51 -2.33 4.93
CA SER A 157 -4.68 -2.30 3.73
C SER A 157 -5.25 -1.40 2.62
N GLY A 158 -6.57 -1.20 2.56
CA GLY A 158 -7.21 -0.19 1.72
C GLY A 158 -6.77 1.22 2.10
N LEU A 159 -6.80 1.54 3.40
CA LEU A 159 -6.32 2.83 3.91
C LEU A 159 -4.83 3.04 3.64
N LEU A 160 -3.99 2.02 3.81
CA LEU A 160 -2.58 2.08 3.44
C LEU A 160 -2.38 2.48 1.97
N ASN A 161 -3.12 1.84 1.05
CA ASN A 161 -3.04 2.18 -0.38
C ASN A 161 -3.46 3.63 -0.65
N VAL A 162 -4.59 4.06 -0.07
CA VAL A 162 -5.12 5.42 -0.24
C VAL A 162 -4.13 6.46 0.27
N TRP A 163 -3.61 6.27 1.48
CA TRP A 163 -2.68 7.21 2.10
C TRP A 163 -1.30 7.23 1.43
N MET A 164 -0.80 6.08 0.94
CA MET A 164 0.42 6.06 0.13
C MET A 164 0.25 6.82 -1.19
N LEU A 165 -0.87 6.62 -1.90
CA LEU A 165 -1.20 7.37 -3.11
C LEU A 165 -1.29 8.88 -2.81
N ARG A 166 -2.01 9.28 -1.75
CA ARG A 166 -2.12 10.68 -1.34
C ARG A 166 -0.76 11.28 -1.00
N TYR A 167 0.08 10.56 -0.25
CA TYR A 167 1.42 11.00 0.12
C TYR A 167 2.29 11.25 -1.13
N TRP A 168 2.27 10.34 -2.09
CA TRP A 168 3.06 10.50 -3.32
C TRP A 168 2.51 11.56 -4.27
N ALA A 169 1.19 11.75 -4.31
CA ALA A 169 0.58 12.85 -5.03
C ALA A 169 1.10 14.20 -4.51
N GLN A 170 1.12 14.39 -3.19
CA GLN A 170 1.60 15.62 -2.54
C GLN A 170 3.10 15.88 -2.77
N ARG A 171 3.89 14.83 -3.02
CA ARG A 171 5.32 14.93 -3.34
C ARG A 171 5.61 15.06 -4.84
N GLY A 172 4.57 15.09 -5.69
CA GLY A 172 4.71 15.15 -7.14
C GLY A 172 5.25 13.87 -7.77
N TRP A 173 5.39 12.78 -6.99
CA TRP A 173 5.95 11.52 -7.48
C TRP A 173 5.02 10.83 -8.49
N LEU A 174 3.71 11.08 -8.40
CA LEU A 174 2.68 10.60 -9.32
C LEU A 174 2.50 11.49 -10.56
N SER A 175 3.41 12.43 -10.81
CA SER A 175 3.37 13.31 -11.98
C SER A 175 4.57 13.07 -12.91
N LYS A 176 4.33 13.06 -14.22
CA LYS A 176 5.39 13.18 -15.21
C LYS A 176 5.82 14.65 -15.29
N SER A 177 7.06 14.95 -14.94
CA SER A 177 7.71 16.16 -15.44
C SER A 177 8.03 15.95 -16.92
N THR A 178 7.25 16.54 -17.82
CA THR A 178 7.70 16.75 -19.20
C THR A 178 8.76 17.85 -19.17
N ALA A 179 10.00 17.47 -18.81
CA ALA A 179 11.14 18.27 -19.23
C ALA A 179 11.20 18.13 -20.75
N GLY A 180 10.93 19.23 -21.45
CA GLY A 180 10.90 19.26 -22.91
C GLY A 180 12.18 18.68 -23.50
N SER A 181 12.00 17.73 -24.41
CA SER A 181 12.98 17.40 -25.45
C SER A 181 12.94 18.47 -26.53
#